data_AF-A0A218WHC8-F1
#
_entry.id   AF-A0A218WHC8-F1
#
_cell.length_a   1.000
_cell.length_b   1.000
_cell.length_c   1.000
_cell.angle_alpha   90.00
_cell.angle_beta   90.00
_cell.angle_gamma   90.00
#
_symmetry.space_group_name_H-M   'P 1'
#
loop_
_entity.id
_entity.type
_entity.pdbx_description
1 polymer ?
#
loop_
_entity_poly.entity_id
_entity_poly.type
_entity_poly.pdbx_seq_one_letter_code
_entity_poly.pdbx_strand_id
1 'polypeptide(L)'
;MNGTLLTQRHFRSLDSDILLLTTPKSGTTWLKAIVFALLNRSCYSEPGCPLSEDEEANGRVDEILRLCSFDNLSKLEVNQTGKLELGFENKFFFRKGEVGDWVNYLTPEMI
;
A
#
# COMPACT_ATOMS: atom_id res chain seq x y z
N MET A 1 -18.77 -4.27 -11.23
CA MET A 1 -18.21 -4.71 -12.53
C MET A 1 -18.39 -3.70 -13.67
N ASN A 2 -19.33 -2.74 -13.61
CA ASN A 2 -19.51 -1.76 -14.70
C ASN A 2 -18.32 -0.80 -14.90
N GLY A 3 -17.60 -0.41 -13.83
CA GLY A 3 -16.44 0.49 -13.93
C GLY A 3 -15.25 -0.10 -14.71
N THR A 4 -15.01 -1.41 -14.59
CA THR A 4 -13.92 -2.11 -15.29
C THR A 4 -14.18 -2.17 -16.80
N LEU A 5 -15.43 -2.44 -17.21
CA LEU A 5 -15.86 -2.50 -18.60
C LEU A 5 -15.86 -1.12 -19.29
N LEU A 6 -16.19 -0.05 -18.57
CA LEU A 6 -16.15 1.33 -19.09
C LEU A 6 -14.72 1.79 -19.39
N THR A 7 -13.79 1.43 -18.50
CA THR A 7 -12.36 1.77 -18.64
C THR A 7 -11.78 1.09 -19.89
N GLN A 8 -12.11 -0.18 -20.13
CA GLN A 8 -11.60 -0.93 -21.28
C GLN A 8 -11.97 -0.30 -22.64
N ARG A 9 -13.12 0.41 -22.73
CA ARG A 9 -13.60 1.01 -23.99
C ARG A 9 -13.13 2.43 -24.25
N HIS A 10 -12.70 3.17 -23.22
CA HIS A 10 -12.43 4.61 -23.35
C HIS A 10 -11.06 5.03 -22.83
N PHE A 11 -10.34 4.14 -22.15
CA PHE A 11 -9.01 4.44 -21.68
C PHE A 11 -8.02 4.37 -22.85
N ARG A 12 -7.43 5.52 -23.19
CA ARG A 12 -6.24 5.62 -24.03
C ARG A 12 -5.07 5.87 -23.09
N SER A 13 -4.20 4.87 -22.93
CA SER A 13 -2.93 5.04 -22.22
C SER A 13 -2.04 5.99 -23.01
N LEU A 14 -1.50 7.00 -22.34
CA LEU A 14 -0.38 7.80 -22.79
C LEU A 14 0.91 7.18 -22.25
N ASP A 15 2.04 7.43 -22.91
CA ASP A 15 3.36 6.92 -22.49
C ASP A 15 3.79 7.43 -21.10
N SER A 16 3.14 8.49 -20.60
CA SER A 16 3.33 9.06 -19.26
C SER A 16 2.40 8.48 -18.19
N ASP A 17 1.45 7.62 -18.56
CA ASP A 17 0.43 7.15 -17.64
C ASP A 17 0.99 6.07 -16.70
N ILE A 18 0.79 6.27 -15.40
CA ILE A 18 1.13 5.28 -14.37
C ILE A 18 -0.16 4.61 -13.92
N LEU A 19 -0.34 3.35 -14.32
CA LEU A 19 -1.48 2.53 -13.90
C LEU A 19 -1.22 1.91 -12.53
N LEU A 20 -1.92 2.42 -11.50
CA LEU A 20 -1.90 1.83 -10.17
C LEU A 20 -3.01 0.77 -10.05
N LEU A 21 -2.65 -0.49 -10.31
CA LEU A 21 -3.56 -1.63 -10.19
C LEU A 21 -3.42 -2.27 -8.80
N THR A 22 -4.30 -1.90 -7.87
CA THR A 22 -4.35 -2.54 -6.54
C THR A 22 -5.71 -3.18 -6.31
N THR A 23 -5.70 -4.37 -5.72
CA THR A 23 -6.90 -4.89 -5.06
C THR A 23 -7.23 -4.01 -3.85
N PRO A 24 -8.52 -3.86 -3.45
CA PRO A 24 -8.95 -2.95 -2.38
C PRO A 24 -8.21 -3.10 -1.03
N LYS A 25 -7.54 -4.24 -0.80
CA LYS A 25 -6.83 -4.53 0.45
C LYS A 25 -5.39 -3.99 0.51
N SER A 26 -4.63 -4.03 -0.59
CA SER A 26 -3.20 -3.67 -0.55
C SER A 26 -2.99 -2.19 -0.20
N GLY A 27 -3.80 -1.27 -0.73
CA GLY A 27 -3.72 0.15 -0.35
C GLY A 27 -4.22 0.46 1.07
N THR A 28 -5.23 -0.27 1.56
CA THR A 28 -5.83 0.01 2.87
C THR A 28 -4.99 -0.47 4.04
N THR A 29 -4.16 -1.51 3.88
CA THR A 29 -3.24 -1.95 4.94
C THR A 29 -2.15 -0.91 5.22
N TRP A 30 -1.53 -0.36 4.16
CA TRP A 30 -0.53 0.70 4.29
C TRP A 30 -1.15 1.98 4.86
N LEU A 31 -2.34 2.36 4.37
CA LEU A 31 -3.06 3.51 4.90
C LEU A 31 -3.43 3.32 6.38
N LYS A 32 -3.89 2.13 6.79
CA LYS A 32 -4.17 1.83 8.21
C LYS A 32 -2.91 1.87 9.08
N ALA A 33 -1.77 1.39 8.58
CA ALA A 33 -0.51 1.43 9.31
C ALA A 33 -0.03 2.88 9.48
N ILE A 34 -0.10 3.69 8.43
CA ILE A 34 0.22 5.13 8.48
C ILE A 34 -0.74 5.85 9.43
N VAL A 35 -2.05 5.62 9.30
CA VAL A 35 -3.06 6.23 10.18
C VAL A 35 -2.88 5.79 11.63
N PHE A 36 -2.62 4.51 11.89
CA PHE A 36 -2.35 4.00 13.23
C PHE A 36 -1.11 4.67 13.83
N ALA A 37 -0.02 4.77 13.07
CA ALA A 37 1.20 5.41 13.54
C ALA A 37 1.00 6.92 13.79
N LEU A 38 0.22 7.59 12.95
CA LEU A 38 -0.18 8.99 13.14
C LEU A 38 -1.18 9.19 14.30
N LEU A 39 -2.07 8.24 14.59
CA LEU A 39 -3.05 8.35 15.68
C LEU A 39 -2.45 8.03 17.05
N ASN A 40 -1.45 7.15 17.11
CA ASN A 40 -0.73 6.81 18.35
C ASN A 40 0.44 7.75 18.62
N ARG A 41 0.60 8.82 17.83
CA ARG A 41 1.57 9.88 18.11
C ARG A 41 1.17 10.63 19.37
N SER A 42 2.14 10.88 20.24
CA SER A 42 1.95 11.71 21.44
C SER A 42 2.02 13.20 21.08
N CYS A 43 1.03 13.67 20.31
CA CYS A 43 0.73 15.10 20.22
C CYS A 43 -0.68 15.31 20.71
N TYR A 44 -0.80 15.99 21.83
CA TYR A 44 -2.08 16.44 22.36
C TYR A 44 -2.70 17.43 21.35
N SER A 45 -3.64 16.94 20.55
CA SER A 45 -5.01 17.48 20.44
C SER A 45 -5.58 17.70 19.03
N GLU A 46 -4.86 17.64 17.90
CA GLU A 46 -5.54 17.85 16.59
C GLU A 46 -5.18 16.87 15.44
N PRO A 47 -6.19 16.29 14.76
CA PRO A 47 -6.03 15.63 13.47
C PRO A 47 -5.46 16.62 12.43
N GLY A 48 -4.37 16.26 11.77
CA GLY A 48 -3.76 17.10 10.73
C GLY A 48 -2.59 17.98 11.19
N CYS A 49 -2.21 17.95 12.47
CA CYS A 49 -0.95 18.55 12.92
C CYS A 49 0.24 17.89 12.18
N PRO A 50 1.18 18.64 11.58
CA PRO A 50 2.40 18.07 11.00
C PRO A 50 3.29 17.43 12.08
N LEU A 51 4.22 16.57 11.67
CA LEU A 51 5.27 16.07 12.57
C LEU A 51 6.08 17.26 13.08
N SER A 52 6.41 17.30 14.38
CA SER A 52 7.29 18.34 14.91
C SER A 52 8.76 18.06 14.59
N GLU A 53 9.59 19.09 14.58
CA GLU A 53 11.05 18.96 14.40
C GLU A 53 11.65 18.00 15.43
N ASP A 54 11.16 18.03 16.68
CA ASP A 54 11.59 17.10 17.73
C ASP A 54 11.19 15.65 17.41
N GLU A 55 10.00 15.42 16.89
CA GLU A 55 9.55 14.07 16.48
C GLU A 55 10.38 13.53 15.33
N GLU A 56 10.69 14.37 14.35
CA GLU A 56 11.58 14.03 13.24
C GLU A 56 12.99 13.74 13.73
N ALA A 57 13.56 14.59 14.58
CA ALA A 57 14.89 14.40 15.16
C ALA A 57 14.97 13.14 16.04
N ASN A 58 13.87 12.73 16.66
CA ASN A 58 13.77 11.50 17.45
C ASN A 58 13.51 10.24 16.58
N GLY A 59 13.55 10.34 15.25
CA GLY A 59 13.45 9.20 14.35
C GLY A 59 12.04 8.62 14.21
N ARG A 60 10.98 9.39 14.52
CA ARG A 60 9.61 8.90 14.37
C ARG A 60 9.26 8.52 12.95
N VAL A 61 9.75 9.28 11.97
CA VAL A 61 9.55 8.97 10.55
C VAL A 61 10.13 7.60 10.21
N ASP A 62 11.35 7.32 10.67
CA ASP A 62 12.01 6.03 10.44
C ASP A 62 11.25 4.89 11.11
N GLU A 63 10.68 5.10 12.29
CA GLU A 63 9.82 4.12 12.94
C GLU A 63 8.53 3.86 12.14
N ILE A 64 7.88 4.91 11.63
CA ILE A 64 6.70 4.76 10.75
C ILE A 64 7.08 3.98 9.49
N LEU A 65 8.19 4.33 8.84
CA LEU A 65 8.69 3.64 7.65
C LEU A 65 8.99 2.17 7.96
N ARG A 66 9.62 1.86 9.10
CA ARG A 66 9.90 0.49 9.55
C ARG A 66 8.61 -0.29 9.78
N LEU A 67 7.64 0.28 10.50
CA LEU A 67 6.35 -0.36 10.80
C LEU A 67 5.52 -0.58 9.53
N CYS A 68 5.55 0.37 8.60
CA CYS A 68 4.82 0.29 7.35
C CYS A 68 5.56 -0.53 6.29
N SER A 69 6.85 -0.84 6.47
CA SER A 69 7.65 -1.54 5.46
C SER A 69 7.00 -2.84 4.97
N PHE A 70 7.23 -3.17 3.70
CA PHE A 70 6.73 -4.41 3.10
C PHE A 70 7.20 -5.63 3.91
N ASP A 71 8.46 -5.63 4.34
CA ASP A 71 9.04 -6.71 5.15
C ASP A 71 8.28 -6.90 6.47
N ASN A 72 8.00 -5.82 7.20
CA ASN A 72 7.25 -5.89 8.46
C ASN A 72 5.80 -6.32 8.22
N LEU A 73 5.10 -5.63 7.32
CA LEU A 73 3.68 -5.88 7.06
C LEU A 73 3.43 -7.29 6.52
N SER A 74 4.29 -7.82 5.63
CA SER A 74 4.14 -9.16 5.06
C SER A 74 4.30 -10.29 6.09
N LYS A 75 5.00 -10.01 7.20
CA LYS A 75 5.27 -10.98 8.28
C LYS A 75 4.24 -10.94 9.41
N LEU A 76 3.33 -9.96 9.44
CA LEU A 76 2.26 -9.94 10.43
C LEU A 76 1.32 -11.14 10.24
N GLU A 77 0.95 -11.79 11.33
CA GLU A 77 0.09 -13.00 11.33
C GLU A 77 -1.18 -12.79 10.49
N VAL A 78 -1.86 -11.66 10.68
CA VAL A 78 -3.08 -11.30 9.94
C VAL A 78 -2.87 -11.30 8.42
N ASN A 79 -1.66 -11.05 7.94
CA ASN A 79 -1.32 -11.03 6.52
C ASN A 79 -0.81 -12.38 6.01
N GLN A 80 -0.28 -13.25 6.87
CA GLN A 80 0.16 -14.59 6.49
C GLN A 80 -0.97 -15.62 6.48
N THR A 81 -1.84 -15.60 7.51
CA THR A 81 -2.86 -16.64 7.74
C THR A 81 -4.28 -16.11 7.67
N GLY A 82 -4.48 -14.79 7.76
CA GLY A 82 -5.80 -14.18 7.72
C GLY A 82 -6.48 -14.34 6.36
N LYS A 83 -7.81 -14.23 6.36
CA LYS A 83 -8.65 -14.29 5.16
C LYS A 83 -9.58 -13.08 5.09
N LEU A 84 -9.97 -12.70 3.87
CA LEU A 84 -11.10 -11.81 3.65
C LEU A 84 -12.41 -12.52 3.96
N GLU A 85 -13.48 -11.76 4.22
CA GLU A 85 -14.84 -12.29 4.41
C GLU A 85 -15.29 -13.14 3.21
N LEU A 86 -14.79 -12.83 2.02
CA LEU A 86 -15.02 -13.57 0.77
C LEU A 86 -14.11 -14.81 0.60
N GLY A 87 -13.35 -15.19 1.62
CA GLY A 87 -12.55 -16.43 1.67
C GLY A 87 -11.12 -16.35 1.12
N PHE A 88 -10.76 -15.26 0.44
CA PHE A 88 -9.40 -15.07 -0.11
C PHE A 88 -8.36 -14.89 0.99
N GLU A 89 -7.28 -15.67 0.92
CA GLU A 89 -6.16 -15.56 1.87
C GLU A 89 -5.39 -14.24 1.69
N ASN A 90 -5.04 -13.60 2.82
CA ASN A 90 -4.38 -12.30 2.80
C ASN A 90 -2.96 -12.36 2.23
N LYS A 91 -2.30 -13.51 2.31
CA LYS A 91 -0.93 -13.71 1.83
C LYS A 91 -0.77 -13.41 0.34
N PHE A 92 -1.83 -13.59 -0.46
CA PHE A 92 -1.80 -13.31 -1.89
C PHE A 92 -1.67 -11.81 -2.21
N PHE A 93 -1.94 -10.91 -1.26
CA PHE A 93 -1.75 -9.48 -1.42
C PHE A 93 -0.30 -9.03 -1.16
N PHE A 94 0.55 -9.89 -0.59
CA PHE A 94 1.97 -9.63 -0.32
C PHE A 94 2.83 -10.51 -1.23
N ARG A 95 3.09 -10.05 -2.46
CA ARG A 95 3.78 -10.83 -3.49
C ARG A 95 5.31 -10.79 -3.37
N LYS A 96 5.95 -9.73 -3.89
CA LYS A 96 7.41 -9.52 -3.81
C LYS A 96 7.79 -8.14 -3.24
N GLY A 97 6.98 -7.11 -3.50
CA GLY A 97 7.30 -5.75 -3.08
C GLY A 97 8.48 -5.12 -3.84
N GLU A 98 8.82 -5.64 -5.02
CA GLU A 98 9.96 -5.21 -5.82
C GLU A 98 9.53 -4.30 -6.99
N VAL A 99 10.20 -3.16 -7.13
CA VAL A 99 10.03 -2.24 -8.26
C VAL A 99 10.58 -2.91 -9.53
N GLY A 100 9.84 -2.82 -10.64
CA GLY A 100 10.29 -3.35 -11.94
C GLY A 100 10.06 -4.84 -12.15
N ASP A 101 9.53 -5.56 -11.16
CA ASP A 101 9.28 -7.00 -11.28
C ASP A 101 8.21 -7.36 -12.33
N TRP A 102 7.50 -6.36 -12.87
CA TRP A 102 6.59 -6.53 -14.01
C TRP A 102 7.31 -7.07 -15.26
N VAL A 103 8.61 -6.77 -15.45
CA VAL A 103 9.43 -7.23 -16.59
C VAL A 103 9.48 -8.76 -16.68
N ASN A 104 9.26 -9.46 -15.56
CA ASN A 104 9.22 -10.92 -15.53
C ASN A 104 7.89 -11.53 -16.01
N TYR A 105 6.87 -10.69 -16.26
CA TYR A 105 5.50 -11.15 -16.58
C TYR A 105 4.94 -10.54 -17.86
N LEU A 106 5.44 -9.38 -18.31
CA LEU A 106 4.99 -8.71 -19.52
C LEU A 106 5.95 -8.97 -20.68
N THR A 107 5.40 -9.29 -21.84
CA THR A 107 6.20 -9.37 -23.08
C THR A 107 6.42 -7.97 -23.66
N PRO A 108 7.43 -7.77 -24.54
CA PRO A 108 7.66 -6.50 -25.22
C PRO A 108 6.42 -5.89 -25.90
N GLU A 109 5.50 -6.72 -26.38
CA GLU A 109 4.26 -6.28 -27.04
C GLU A 109 3.18 -5.79 -26.06
N MET A 110 3.33 -6.06 -24.76
CA MET A 110 2.38 -5.67 -23.70
C MET A 110 2.74 -4.35 -23.01
N ILE A 111 3.90 -3.75 -23.36
CA ILE A 111 4.51 -2.60 -22.69
C ILE A 111 4.51 -1.41 -23.63
#